data_AF-A0A7W1VZP8-F1
#
_entry.id   AF-A0A7W1VZP8-F1
#
_cell.length_a   1.000
_cell.length_b   1.000
_cell.length_c   1.000
_cell.angle_alpha   90.00
_cell.angle_beta   90.00
_cell.angle_gamma   90.00
#
_symmetry.space_group_name_H-M   'P 1'
#
loop_
_entity.id
_entity.type
_entity.pdbx_description
1 polymer ?
#
loop_
_entity_poly.entity_id
_entity_poly.type
_entity_poly.pdbx_seq_one_letter_code
_entity_poly.pdbx_strand_id
1 'polypeptide(L)' 'MAVYGGIKNLLNYTPAKHTSFIIARASDPFDKKVEFDANGQVVTTPSNPYALTFDPNYVYAANQGIRGYAGIRYTLN' A
#
# COMPACT_ATOMS: atom_id res chain seq x y z
N MET A 1 -34.75 5.35 -13.25
CA MET A 1 -34.18 4.97 -11.93
C MET A 1 -33.59 3.57 -12.06
N ALA A 2 -32.37 3.33 -11.58
CA ALA A 2 -31.72 2.02 -11.60
C ALA A 2 -31.11 1.71 -10.24
N VAL A 3 -31.32 0.49 -9.74
CA VAL A 3 -30.66 -0.02 -8.53
C VAL A 3 -29.53 -0.93 -8.98
N TYR A 4 -28.36 -0.81 -8.36
CA TYR A 4 -27.20 -1.63 -8.67
C TYR A 4 -26.42 -1.95 -7.41
N GLY A 5 -25.68 -3.04 -7.45
CA GLY A 5 -24.82 -3.46 -6.35
C GLY A 5 -23.86 -4.55 -6.78
N GLY A 6 -22.98 -4.93 -5.87
CA GLY A 6 -22.03 -6.00 -6.10
C GLY A 6 -21.06 -6.21 -4.95
N ILE A 7 -20.14 -7.14 -5.14
CA ILE A 7 -19.08 -7.46 -4.19
C ILE A 7 -17.75 -7.08 -4.82
N LYS A 8 -16.90 -6.36 -4.07
CA LYS A 8 -15.51 -6.06 -4.42
C LYS A 8 -14.57 -6.91 -3.59
N ASN A 9 -13.42 -7.24 -4.16
CA ASN A 9 -12.38 -8.07 -3.54
C ASN A 9 -12.91 -9.45 -3.10
N LEU A 10 -13.46 -10.22 -4.05
CA LEU A 10 -14.10 -11.51 -3.79
C LEU A 10 -13.15 -12.53 -3.14
N LEU A 11 -11.86 -12.46 -3.45
CA LEU A 11 -10.81 -13.34 -2.89
C LEU A 11 -10.28 -12.86 -1.53
N ASN A 12 -10.84 -11.76 -0.98
CA ASN A 12 -10.40 -11.14 0.27
C ASN A 12 -8.87 -10.91 0.32
N TYR A 13 -8.31 -10.48 -0.81
CA TYR A 13 -6.90 -10.27 -1.01
C TYR A 13 -6.49 -8.87 -0.56
N THR A 14 -5.45 -8.75 0.26
CA THR A 14 -4.85 -7.48 0.65
C THR A 14 -3.33 -7.66 0.74
N PRO A 15 -2.51 -6.80 0.11
CA PRO A 15 -1.04 -6.93 0.13
C PRO A 15 -0.47 -7.08 1.55
N ALA A 16 -1.05 -6.36 2.52
CA ALA A 16 -0.66 -6.40 3.92
C ALA A 16 -0.68 -7.79 4.58
N LYS A 17 -1.41 -8.77 4.03
CA LYS A 17 -1.44 -10.13 4.58
C LYS A 17 -0.18 -10.94 4.26
N HIS A 18 0.58 -10.54 3.25
CA HIS A 18 1.68 -11.33 2.70
C HIS A 18 3.03 -10.60 2.75
N THR A 19 3.09 -9.42 3.37
CA THR A 19 4.27 -8.57 3.40
C THR A 19 4.48 -8.00 4.81
N SER A 20 5.73 -7.95 5.28
CA SER A 20 6.07 -7.36 6.58
C SER A 20 5.77 -5.86 6.68
N PHE A 21 5.78 -5.16 5.55
CA PHE A 21 5.43 -3.75 5.42
C PHE A 21 4.83 -3.50 4.04
N ILE A 22 3.88 -2.56 3.95
CA ILE A 22 3.19 -2.21 2.70
C ILE A 22 3.99 -1.15 1.92
N ILE A 23 4.62 -0.23 2.66
CA ILE A 23 5.43 0.87 2.13
C ILE A 23 6.79 0.74 2.80
N ALA A 24 7.86 0.73 2.01
CA ALA A 24 9.21 0.71 2.54
C ALA A 24 9.46 2.00 3.33
N ARG A 25 10.00 1.87 4.55
CA ARG A 25 10.36 2.98 5.45
C ARG A 25 9.29 4.07 5.63
N ALA A 26 8.01 3.71 5.75
CA ALA A 26 6.93 4.68 5.97
C ALA A 26 7.12 5.57 7.22
N SER A 27 7.91 5.15 8.20
CA SER A 27 8.27 5.92 9.40
C SER A 27 9.37 6.96 9.20
N ASP A 28 10.08 6.91 8.07
CA ASP A 28 11.14 7.85 7.69
C ASP A 28 11.01 8.23 6.20
N PRO A 29 9.96 8.98 5.82
CA PRO A 29 9.58 9.22 4.42
C PRO A 29 10.56 10.10 3.63
N PHE A 30 11.59 10.62 4.28
CA PHE A 30 12.62 11.47 3.69
C PHE A 30 14.03 10.93 3.97
N ASP A 31 14.16 9.65 4.32
CA ASP A 31 15.44 8.96 4.53
C ASP A 31 16.41 9.67 5.50
N LYS A 32 15.89 10.34 6.53
CA LYS A 32 16.70 11.10 7.50
C LYS A 32 17.60 10.23 8.36
N LYS A 33 17.26 8.94 8.48
CA LYS A 33 17.98 7.94 9.26
C LYS A 33 18.49 6.80 8.38
N VAL A 34 18.71 7.05 7.08
CA VAL A 34 19.33 6.11 6.16
C VAL A 34 20.83 6.40 6.10
N GLU A 35 21.63 5.37 6.29
CA GLU A 35 23.08 5.46 6.15
C GLU A 35 23.48 4.98 4.75
N PHE A 36 24.42 5.69 4.13
CA PHE A 36 24.94 5.39 2.81
C PHE A 36 26.44 5.08 2.91
N ASP A 37 26.91 4.12 2.10
CA ASP A 37 28.34 3.84 1.98
C ASP A 37 29.06 4.89 1.13
N ALA A 38 30.38 4.72 0.96
CA ALA A 38 31.21 5.61 0.14
C ALA A 38 30.82 5.61 -1.36
N ASN A 39 30.02 4.64 -1.81
CA ASN A 39 29.54 4.52 -3.18
C ASN A 39 28.10 5.05 -3.35
N GLY A 40 27.48 5.56 -2.29
CA GLY A 40 26.10 6.04 -2.29
C GLY A 40 25.04 4.92 -2.21
N GLN A 41 25.43 3.70 -1.83
CA GLN A 41 24.51 2.59 -1.61
C GLN A 41 24.02 2.58 -0.16
N VAL A 42 22.75 2.20 0.05
CA VAL A 42 22.19 2.08 1.39
C VAL A 42 22.85 0.92 2.13
N VAL A 43 23.28 1.15 3.37
CA VAL A 43 23.84 0.09 4.23
C VAL A 43 22.80 -0.43 5.22
N THR A 44 23.00 -1.67 5.65
CA THR A 44 22.16 -2.28 6.69
C THR A 44 22.53 -1.70 8.05
N THR A 45 21.52 -1.29 8.82
CA THR A 45 21.68 -0.82 10.19
C THR A 45 20.70 -1.54 11.11
N PRO A 46 20.85 -1.49 12.45
CA PRO A 46 19.86 -2.07 13.36
C PRO A 46 18.44 -1.50 13.16
N SER A 47 18.33 -0.27 12.68
CA SER A 47 17.05 0.38 12.33
C SER A 47 16.64 0.18 10.87
N ASN A 48 17.54 -0.27 9.98
CA ASN A 48 17.32 -0.55 8.57
C ASN A 48 17.94 -1.90 8.15
N PRO A 49 17.44 -3.04 8.64
CA PRO A 49 18.06 -4.34 8.36
C PRO A 49 17.97 -4.76 6.88
N TYR A 50 17.06 -4.13 6.11
CA TYR A 50 16.82 -4.45 4.70
C TYR A 50 17.50 -3.48 3.72
N ALA A 51 18.30 -2.53 4.22
CA ALA A 51 18.97 -1.50 3.40
C ALA A 51 18.02 -0.80 2.41
N LEU A 52 16.81 -0.46 2.86
CA LEU A 52 15.80 0.18 2.01
C LEU A 52 15.86 1.70 2.11
N THR A 53 15.37 2.39 1.08
CA THR A 53 14.94 3.80 1.14
C THR A 53 13.42 3.85 1.26
N PHE A 54 12.86 5.03 1.51
CA PHE A 54 11.43 5.24 1.39
C PHE A 54 10.97 5.01 -0.07
N ASP A 55 10.01 4.12 -0.26
CA ASP A 55 9.37 3.89 -1.55
C ASP A 55 7.85 3.71 -1.39
N PRO A 56 7.05 4.69 -1.84
CA PRO A 56 5.59 4.60 -1.80
C PRO A 56 5.01 3.78 -2.97
N ASN A 57 5.80 3.37 -3.96
CA ASN A 57 5.28 2.79 -5.20
C ASN A 57 4.88 1.31 -5.08
N TYR A 58 5.27 0.62 -4.01
CA TYR A 58 4.95 -0.80 -3.82
C TYR A 58 3.50 -1.05 -3.35
N VAL A 59 2.52 -0.52 -4.09
CA VAL A 59 1.09 -0.74 -3.84
C VAL A 59 0.44 -1.25 -5.13
N TYR A 60 0.51 -2.57 -5.35
CA TYR A 60 -0.04 -3.23 -6.54
C TYR A 60 -1.51 -3.68 -6.39
N ALA A 61 -2.09 -3.56 -5.19
CA ALA A 61 -3.48 -3.90 -4.93
C ALA A 61 -4.06 -3.09 -3.76
N ALA A 62 -5.39 -2.99 -3.72
CA ALA A 62 -6.10 -2.26 -2.67
C ALA A 62 -5.94 -2.95 -1.30
N ASN A 63 -5.68 -2.15 -0.26
CA ASN A 63 -5.59 -2.65 1.11
C ASN A 63 -6.95 -2.73 1.83
N GLN A 64 -8.02 -2.89 1.06
CA GLN A 64 -9.39 -2.99 1.56
C GLN A 64 -9.89 -4.41 1.31
N GLY A 65 -10.35 -5.09 2.36
CA GLY A 65 -10.87 -6.46 2.30
C GLY A 65 -12.15 -6.60 1.46
N ILE A 66 -12.73 -7.80 1.50
CA ILE A 66 -14.01 -8.08 0.83
C ILE A 66 -15.10 -7.12 1.30
N ARG A 67 -15.81 -6.49 0.36
CA ARG A 67 -16.88 -5.53 0.69
C ARG A 67 -18.03 -5.56 -0.32
N GLY A 68 -19.25 -5.44 0.19
CA GLY A 68 -20.45 -5.20 -0.62
C GLY A 68 -20.64 -3.72 -0.90
N TYR A 69 -21.30 -3.39 -2.00
CA TYR A 69 -21.80 -2.06 -2.28
C TYR A 69 -23.18 -2.13 -2.96
N ALA A 70 -24.01 -1.11 -2.73
CA ALA A 70 -25.30 -0.92 -3.38
C ALA A 70 -25.52 0.58 -3.65
N GLY A 71 -26.29 0.92 -4.68
CA GLY A 71 -26.52 2.29 -5.10
C GLY A 71 -27.76 2.45 -5.97
N ILE A 72 -28.25 3.69 -6.06
CA ILE A 72 -29.40 4.08 -6.87
C ILE A 72 -28.94 5.17 -7.84
N ARG A 73 -29.23 5.00 -9.13
CA ARG A 73 -29.02 6.00 -10.18
C ARG A 73 -30.37 6.56 -10.62
N TYR A 74 -30.53 7.88 -10.52
CA TYR A 74 -31.71 8.61 -10.98
C TYR A 74 -31.25 9.78 -11.86
N THR A 75 -31.91 10.01 -12.99
CA THR A 75 -31.60 11.11 -13.92
C THR A 75 -32.76 12.09 -13.84
N LEU A 76 -32.49 13.35 -13.48
CA LEU A 76 -33.44 14.45 -13.68
C LEU A 76 -33.21 15.05 -15.06
N ASN A 77 -34.30 15.26 -15.79
CA ASN A 77 -34.36 16.15 -16.95
C ASN A 77 -35.03 17.46 -16.54
#